data_AF-A0AA97I8D4-F1
#
_entry.id   AF-A0AA97I8D4-F1
#
_cell.length_a   1.000
_cell.length_b   1.000
_cell.length_c   1.000
_cell.angle_alpha   90.00
_cell.angle_beta   90.00
_cell.angle_gamma   90.00
#
_symmetry.space_group_name_H-M   'P 1'
#
loop_
_entity.id
_entity.type
_entity.pdbx_description
1 polymer ?
#
loop_
_entity_poly.entity_id
_entity_poly.type
_entity_poly.pdbx_seq_one_letter_code
_entity_poly.pdbx_strand_id
1 'polypeptide(L)'
;MIPPMFGCLKHLVMAGSLVLALSACVGSPDSNDRFAQCSSLIDRVDQRIADKQVGDAEAAPVDGFPFLRVNRFLASFRDDVEESAAFEEWVRRLRALDREGRAVELRNLGAADIIPTLDECAELLLARGFKDADFKSRLLTAVRPPHHYNDWVRAAGLYPLTHVGVALGFDRWKADNLPAFDIDPLGWNGSETRYTLPVSSDLRLHDVAAFIDLSAQNSFSIPDISGSVLMRLVEAYAPVFAVQETTDADEIGRPYLSGEGAAPHTDPKDPVVYVRLSHTRMDGEVLPQLVYTVWFPERPTEGAFDILGGALDGLVWRVTLDRQGRPLIYDSFHSCGCYHLFFPTALIKRVPVAEDDDLREEPLTPMPAPQLRPGERTVLHIASGSHYLRGLSTTATWADATTLRVIDEHAAPAFGLRSLATGGQKRRSLFSPDGIVAGTERTERFILWPMGISSPGAMRQWGTHATAFVGTRHADDPYLFDEAFKR
;
A
#
# COMPACT_ATOMS: atom_id res chain seq x y z
N MET A 1 -10.77 51.86 56.83
CA MET A 1 -10.49 51.88 58.28
C MET A 1 -11.15 50.67 58.91
N ILE A 2 -10.33 49.75 59.44
CA ILE A 2 -10.66 48.61 60.33
C ILE A 2 -11.00 49.17 61.74
N PRO A 3 -11.61 48.49 62.77
CA PRO A 3 -12.42 47.25 63.00
C PRO A 3 -13.74 47.61 63.78
N PRO A 4 -14.36 46.87 64.76
CA PRO A 4 -14.18 45.51 65.35
C PRO A 4 -15.46 44.64 65.51
N MET A 5 -15.39 43.30 65.46
CA MET A 5 -15.10 42.31 66.53
C MET A 5 -15.95 42.43 67.82
N PHE A 6 -16.95 41.55 67.96
CA PHE A 6 -17.52 40.94 69.18
C PHE A 6 -18.22 39.65 68.71
N GLY A 7 -18.19 38.47 69.34
CA GLY A 7 -17.82 38.08 70.69
C GLY A 7 -18.90 37.17 71.27
N CYS A 8 -18.70 35.84 71.17
CA CYS A 8 -19.18 34.71 72.00
C CYS A 8 -20.66 34.47 72.37
N LEU A 9 -21.11 33.26 71.97
CA LEU A 9 -21.60 32.14 72.82
C LEU A 9 -22.93 32.27 73.59
N LYS A 10 -23.95 31.50 73.15
CA LYS A 10 -24.93 30.85 74.04
C LYS A 10 -25.36 29.47 73.49
N HIS A 11 -25.34 28.47 74.37
CA HIS A 11 -25.87 27.12 74.20
C HIS A 11 -27.40 27.11 73.99
N LEU A 12 -27.93 26.18 73.18
CA LEU A 12 -28.91 25.15 73.59
C LEU A 12 -29.44 24.32 72.38
N VAL A 13 -29.29 22.99 72.51
CA VAL A 13 -30.35 21.96 72.37
C VAL A 13 -30.81 21.41 71.00
N MET A 14 -30.71 20.07 70.95
CA MET A 14 -31.47 19.03 70.20
C MET A 14 -31.39 19.01 68.68
N ALA A 15 -30.69 18.03 68.08
CA ALA A 15 -31.04 16.61 67.94
C ALA A 15 -31.86 16.32 66.67
N GLY A 16 -31.34 15.41 65.84
CA GLY A 16 -32.13 14.74 64.80
C GLY A 16 -31.50 14.72 63.42
N SER A 17 -30.83 13.60 63.12
CA SER A 17 -30.99 12.83 61.88
C SER A 17 -30.71 13.53 60.53
N LEU A 18 -29.60 13.17 59.87
CA LEU A 18 -29.59 12.37 58.63
C LEU A 18 -28.14 12.24 58.12
N VAL A 19 -27.46 11.15 58.48
CA VAL A 19 -26.27 10.70 57.74
C VAL A 19 -26.79 9.78 56.64
N LEU A 20 -27.13 10.35 55.48
CA LEU A 20 -27.27 9.61 54.23
C LEU A 20 -25.88 9.39 53.65
N ALA A 21 -25.18 8.39 54.16
CA ALA A 21 -24.07 7.78 53.45
C ALA A 21 -24.66 6.96 52.29
N LEU A 22 -24.85 7.61 51.14
CA LEU A 22 -25.07 6.92 49.87
C LEU A 22 -23.78 6.18 49.53
N SER A 23 -23.71 4.91 49.93
CA SER A 23 -22.84 3.92 49.33
C SER A 23 -23.30 3.72 47.88
N ALA A 24 -22.79 4.55 46.97
CA ALA A 24 -22.76 4.22 45.56
C ALA A 24 -21.77 3.06 45.42
N CYS A 25 -22.27 1.83 45.55
CA CYS A 25 -21.61 0.67 44.98
C CYS A 25 -21.58 0.90 43.47
N VAL A 26 -20.47 1.45 42.97
CA VAL A 26 -20.13 1.36 41.55
C VAL A 26 -19.92 -0.13 41.30
N GLY A 27 -20.99 -0.82 40.94
CA GLY A 27 -20.90 -2.17 40.42
C GLY A 27 -19.98 -2.10 39.22
N SER A 28 -18.91 -2.90 39.24
CA SER A 28 -18.10 -3.09 38.04
C SER A 28 -19.06 -3.52 36.93
N PRO A 29 -19.05 -2.86 35.76
CA PRO A 29 -19.93 -3.25 34.66
C PRO A 29 -19.74 -4.74 34.40
N ASP A 30 -20.85 -5.47 34.23
CA ASP A 30 -20.78 -6.88 33.86
C ASP A 30 -19.93 -7.01 32.59
N SER A 31 -19.16 -8.09 32.48
CA SER A 31 -18.36 -8.42 31.31
C SER A 31 -19.15 -8.30 30.00
N ASN A 32 -20.42 -8.71 30.00
CA ASN A 32 -21.34 -8.56 28.87
C ASN A 32 -21.63 -7.10 28.51
N ASP A 33 -21.78 -6.22 29.50
CA ASP A 33 -21.98 -4.79 29.30
C ASP A 33 -20.72 -4.15 28.68
N ARG A 34 -19.53 -4.55 29.14
CA ARG A 34 -18.26 -4.07 28.55
C ARG A 34 -18.07 -4.51 27.09
N PHE A 35 -18.40 -5.76 26.75
CA PHE A 35 -18.34 -6.21 25.35
C PHE A 35 -19.30 -5.42 24.45
N ALA A 36 -20.53 -5.17 24.90
CA ALA A 36 -21.51 -4.38 24.16
C ALA A 36 -21.06 -2.92 23.98
N GLN A 37 -20.48 -2.31 25.01
CA GLN A 37 -19.91 -0.96 24.94
C GLN A 37 -18.77 -0.88 23.92
N CYS A 38 -17.87 -1.87 23.89
CA CYS A 38 -16.77 -1.91 22.94
C CYS A 38 -17.22 -2.13 21.50
N SER A 39 -18.17 -3.05 21.27
CA SER A 39 -18.79 -3.22 19.94
C SER A 39 -19.41 -1.91 19.47
N SER A 40 -20.21 -1.28 20.33
CA SER A 40 -20.87 -0.01 20.01
C SER A 40 -19.89 1.14 19.77
N LEU A 41 -18.73 1.15 20.44
CA LEU A 41 -17.67 2.12 20.17
C LEU A 41 -17.09 1.93 18.77
N ILE A 42 -16.74 0.69 18.40
CA ILE A 42 -16.22 0.37 17.07
C ILE A 42 -17.23 0.75 15.99
N ASP A 43 -18.51 0.37 16.14
CA ASP A 43 -19.56 0.71 15.18
C ASP A 43 -19.71 2.23 14.97
N ARG A 44 -19.65 3.02 16.06
CA ARG A 44 -19.70 4.49 15.96
C ARG A 44 -18.48 5.07 15.26
N VAL A 45 -17.30 4.50 15.51
CA VAL A 45 -16.06 4.92 14.82
C VAL A 45 -16.14 4.57 13.34
N ASP A 46 -16.59 3.36 12.99
CA ASP A 46 -16.82 2.92 11.61
C ASP A 46 -17.77 3.84 10.86
N GLN A 47 -18.91 4.16 11.47
CA GLN A 47 -19.86 5.11 10.89
C GLN A 47 -19.20 6.48 10.68
N ARG A 48 -18.40 6.96 11.63
CA ARG A 48 -17.74 8.26 11.50
C ARG A 48 -16.67 8.27 10.41
N ILE A 49 -15.93 7.17 10.26
CA ILE A 49 -14.94 7.01 9.18
C ILE A 49 -15.64 7.03 7.83
N ALA A 50 -16.75 6.31 7.69
CA ALA A 50 -17.57 6.29 6.48
C ALA A 50 -18.17 7.68 6.18
N ASP A 51 -18.79 8.34 7.16
CA ASP A 51 -19.38 9.67 7.00
C ASP A 51 -18.37 10.73 6.57
N LYS A 52 -17.09 10.56 6.97
CA LYS A 52 -16.01 11.48 6.65
C LYS A 52 -15.16 11.05 5.47
N GLN A 53 -15.44 9.89 4.87
CA GLN A 53 -14.71 9.36 3.72
C GLN A 53 -13.19 9.32 3.96
N VAL A 54 -12.78 8.92 5.16
CA VAL A 54 -11.36 8.82 5.58
C VAL A 54 -10.88 7.37 5.72
N GLY A 55 -11.65 6.41 5.22
CA GLY A 55 -11.32 4.98 5.23
C GLY A 55 -10.00 4.71 4.52
N ASP A 56 -9.23 3.76 5.06
CA ASP A 56 -7.96 3.31 4.49
C ASP A 56 -8.15 1.99 3.72
N ALA A 57 -7.81 1.98 2.43
CA ALA A 57 -8.14 0.87 1.52
C ALA A 57 -7.04 -0.19 1.40
N GLU A 58 -5.88 0.00 2.04
CA GLU A 58 -4.73 -0.91 1.92
C GLU A 58 -5.01 -2.33 2.43
N ALA A 59 -5.83 -2.45 3.48
CA ALA A 59 -6.34 -3.71 3.99
C ALA A 59 -7.85 -3.61 4.19
N ALA A 60 -8.59 -4.62 3.71
CA ALA A 60 -10.04 -4.63 3.77
C ALA A 60 -10.55 -5.11 5.14
N PRO A 61 -11.62 -4.53 5.71
CA PRO A 61 -12.32 -5.09 6.86
C PRO A 61 -12.77 -6.53 6.61
N VAL A 62 -12.74 -7.36 7.65
CA VAL A 62 -13.27 -8.73 7.57
C VAL A 62 -14.74 -8.73 8.03
N ASP A 63 -15.64 -9.21 7.17
CA ASP A 63 -17.07 -9.25 7.44
C ASP A 63 -17.40 -10.00 8.74
N GLY A 64 -18.14 -9.35 9.64
CA GLY A 64 -18.49 -9.91 10.95
C GLY A 64 -17.38 -9.85 12.01
N PHE A 65 -16.22 -9.30 11.66
CA PHE A 65 -15.08 -9.11 12.57
C PHE A 65 -14.52 -7.68 12.42
N PRO A 66 -15.21 -6.65 12.92
CA PRO A 66 -14.87 -5.23 12.67
C PRO A 66 -13.55 -4.76 13.33
N PHE A 67 -12.89 -5.66 14.05
CA PHE A 67 -11.57 -5.51 14.66
C PHE A 67 -10.47 -6.27 13.90
N LEU A 68 -10.75 -6.82 12.71
CA LEU A 68 -9.79 -7.51 11.86
C LEU A 68 -9.83 -6.93 10.44
N ARG A 69 -8.65 -6.86 9.81
CA ARG A 69 -8.50 -6.55 8.38
C ARG A 69 -7.66 -7.60 7.70
N VAL A 70 -7.82 -7.70 6.39
CA VAL A 70 -7.10 -8.66 5.55
C VAL A 70 -6.63 -7.99 4.25
N ASN A 71 -5.43 -8.37 3.82
CA ASN A 71 -4.91 -8.09 2.48
C ASN A 71 -4.75 -9.43 1.71
N ARG A 72 -4.46 -9.37 0.41
CA ARG A 72 -4.32 -10.59 -0.41
C ARG A 72 -3.25 -11.54 0.13
N PHE A 73 -2.13 -10.98 0.60
CA PHE A 73 -1.03 -11.76 1.16
C PHE A 73 -1.46 -12.61 2.36
N LEU A 74 -2.07 -12.00 3.39
CA LEU A 74 -2.53 -12.75 4.57
C LEU A 74 -3.73 -13.65 4.25
N ALA A 75 -4.58 -13.29 3.29
CA ALA A 75 -5.65 -14.18 2.83
C ALA A 75 -5.10 -15.50 2.25
N SER A 76 -3.90 -15.51 1.67
CA SER A 76 -3.30 -16.74 1.10
C SER A 76 -2.98 -17.81 2.13
N PHE A 77 -2.79 -17.46 3.41
CA PHE A 77 -2.50 -18.40 4.49
C PHE A 77 -3.76 -19.01 5.12
N ARG A 78 -4.95 -18.61 4.67
CA ARG A 78 -6.23 -19.08 5.24
C ARG A 78 -6.33 -20.61 5.27
N ASP A 79 -5.78 -21.27 4.26
CA ASP A 79 -5.85 -22.73 4.14
C ASP A 79 -4.62 -23.42 4.80
N ASP A 80 -3.66 -22.64 5.32
CA ASP A 80 -2.41 -23.09 5.96
C ASP A 80 -2.44 -22.98 7.50
N VAL A 81 -3.60 -22.73 8.11
CA VAL A 81 -3.75 -22.44 9.56
C VAL A 81 -4.52 -23.52 10.32
N GLU A 82 -4.26 -24.79 10.02
CA GLU A 82 -4.88 -25.92 10.73
C GLU A 82 -4.44 -25.99 12.20
N GLU A 83 -3.16 -25.77 12.47
CA GLU A 83 -2.60 -25.78 13.81
C GLU A 83 -3.05 -24.58 14.64
N SER A 84 -3.30 -24.79 15.94
CA SER A 84 -3.81 -23.74 16.83
C SER A 84 -2.86 -22.54 16.95
N ALA A 85 -1.54 -22.80 17.01
CA ALA A 85 -0.53 -21.74 17.13
C ALA A 85 -0.43 -20.90 15.85
N ALA A 86 -0.40 -21.55 14.69
CA ALA A 86 -0.43 -20.88 13.39
C ALA A 86 -1.71 -20.04 13.23
N PHE A 87 -2.87 -20.62 13.57
CA PHE A 87 -4.13 -19.88 13.55
C PHE A 87 -4.10 -18.63 14.45
N GLU A 88 -3.64 -18.74 15.69
CA GLU A 88 -3.53 -17.58 16.58
C GLU A 88 -2.60 -16.51 16.00
N GLU A 89 -1.42 -16.89 15.50
CA GLU A 89 -0.49 -15.95 14.88
C GLU A 89 -1.12 -15.25 13.66
N TRP A 90 -1.81 -15.99 12.79
CA TRP A 90 -2.49 -15.43 11.64
C TRP A 90 -3.55 -14.41 12.03
N VAL A 91 -4.40 -14.72 13.02
CA VAL A 91 -5.39 -13.78 13.52
C VAL A 91 -4.73 -12.54 14.13
N ARG A 92 -3.59 -12.69 14.83
CA ARG A 92 -2.80 -11.55 15.32
C ARG A 92 -2.27 -10.66 14.20
N ARG A 93 -1.88 -11.23 13.05
CA ARG A 93 -1.48 -10.46 11.86
C ARG A 93 -2.67 -9.71 11.23
N LEU A 94 -3.85 -10.32 11.15
CA LEU A 94 -5.10 -9.63 10.71
C LEU A 94 -5.48 -8.48 11.66
N ARG A 95 -5.29 -8.67 12.97
CA ARG A 95 -5.49 -7.61 13.99
C ARG A 95 -4.48 -6.48 13.82
N ALA A 96 -3.22 -6.79 13.49
CA ALA A 96 -2.19 -5.79 13.24
C ALA A 96 -2.53 -4.90 12.02
N LEU A 97 -3.05 -5.48 10.94
CA LEU A 97 -3.56 -4.72 9.79
C LEU A 97 -4.68 -3.77 10.18
N ASP A 98 -5.64 -4.22 11.00
CA ASP A 98 -6.70 -3.31 11.48
C ASP A 98 -6.15 -2.22 12.40
N ARG A 99 -5.27 -2.56 13.36
CA ARG A 99 -4.64 -1.56 14.24
C ARG A 99 -3.97 -0.44 13.45
N GLU A 100 -3.23 -0.78 12.39
CA GLU A 100 -2.58 0.20 11.54
C GLU A 100 -3.59 1.05 10.74
N GLY A 101 -4.55 0.40 10.06
CA GLY A 101 -5.60 1.10 9.31
C GLY A 101 -6.42 2.05 10.20
N ARG A 102 -6.78 1.62 11.41
CA ARG A 102 -7.46 2.47 12.41
C ARG A 102 -6.61 3.65 12.84
N ALA A 103 -5.29 3.46 13.00
CA ALA A 103 -4.40 4.55 13.36
C ALA A 103 -4.33 5.62 12.24
N VAL A 104 -4.35 5.21 10.98
CA VAL A 104 -4.43 6.10 9.82
C VAL A 104 -5.77 6.85 9.79
N GLU A 105 -6.88 6.12 9.85
CA GLU A 105 -8.24 6.66 9.76
C GLU A 105 -8.55 7.65 10.88
N LEU A 106 -8.21 7.29 12.13
CA LEU A 106 -8.45 8.16 13.29
C LEU A 106 -7.57 9.41 13.28
N ARG A 107 -6.36 9.34 12.72
CA ARG A 107 -5.51 10.53 12.51
C ARG A 107 -6.11 11.46 11.48
N ASN A 108 -6.63 10.92 10.38
CA ASN A 108 -7.31 11.70 9.35
C ASN A 108 -8.65 12.29 9.84
N LEU A 109 -9.30 11.64 10.82
CA LEU A 109 -10.45 12.19 11.54
C LEU A 109 -10.11 13.30 12.54
N GLY A 110 -8.84 13.45 12.91
CA GLY A 110 -8.43 14.31 14.03
C GLY A 110 -8.80 13.76 15.41
N ALA A 111 -8.97 12.43 15.52
CA ALA A 111 -9.36 11.71 16.72
C ALA A 111 -8.25 10.72 17.16
N ALA A 112 -6.99 11.14 17.08
CA ALA A 112 -5.85 10.28 17.39
C ALA A 112 -5.76 9.90 18.89
N ASP A 113 -6.44 10.66 19.75
CA ASP A 113 -6.54 10.45 21.20
C ASP A 113 -7.32 9.19 21.58
N ILE A 114 -8.26 8.75 20.73
CA ILE A 114 -9.07 7.55 21.00
C ILE A 114 -8.45 6.25 20.45
N ILE A 115 -7.32 6.33 19.74
CA ILE A 115 -6.63 5.14 19.18
C ILE A 115 -6.38 4.07 20.26
N PRO A 116 -5.79 4.39 21.45
CA PRO A 116 -5.53 3.38 22.46
C PRO A 116 -6.82 2.71 22.98
N THR A 117 -7.85 3.51 23.25
CA THR A 117 -9.15 3.01 23.73
C THR A 117 -9.82 2.08 22.71
N LEU A 118 -9.75 2.43 21.42
CA LEU A 118 -10.31 1.59 20.36
C LEU A 118 -9.54 0.27 20.24
N ASP A 119 -8.20 0.31 20.35
CA ASP A 119 -7.36 -0.88 20.31
C ASP A 119 -7.63 -1.81 21.50
N GLU A 120 -7.80 -1.26 22.72
CA GLU A 120 -8.21 -2.04 23.89
C GLU A 120 -9.55 -2.73 23.69
N CYS A 121 -10.52 -2.05 23.07
CA CYS A 121 -11.82 -2.64 22.74
C CYS A 121 -11.71 -3.74 21.69
N ALA A 122 -10.90 -3.53 20.65
CA ALA A 122 -10.63 -4.54 19.63
C ALA A 122 -9.97 -5.80 20.22
N GLU A 123 -8.97 -5.63 21.10
CA GLU A 123 -8.32 -6.74 21.82
C GLU A 123 -9.29 -7.48 22.74
N LEU A 124 -10.19 -6.77 23.42
CA LEU A 124 -11.23 -7.37 24.27
C LEU A 124 -12.19 -8.24 23.44
N LEU A 125 -12.65 -7.76 22.29
CA LEU A 125 -13.53 -8.52 21.40
C LEU A 125 -12.81 -9.72 20.76
N LEU A 126 -11.54 -9.54 20.37
CA LEU A 126 -10.71 -10.63 19.87
C LEU A 126 -10.54 -11.75 20.93
N ALA A 127 -10.23 -11.38 22.17
CA ALA A 127 -10.12 -12.34 23.28
C ALA A 127 -11.44 -13.07 23.58
N ARG A 128 -12.59 -12.41 23.36
CA ARG A 128 -13.90 -13.07 23.43
C ARG A 128 -14.11 -14.06 22.28
N GLY A 129 -13.65 -13.70 21.09
CA GLY A 129 -13.65 -14.53 19.88
C GLY A 129 -12.90 -15.83 20.09
N PHE A 130 -11.67 -15.80 20.62
CA PHE A 130 -10.90 -17.02 20.89
C PHE A 130 -11.57 -17.99 21.90
N LYS A 131 -12.55 -17.54 22.68
CA LYS A 131 -13.33 -18.40 23.59
C LYS A 131 -14.59 -18.99 22.94
N ASP A 132 -14.94 -18.55 21.74
CA ASP A 132 -16.05 -19.06 20.97
C ASP A 132 -15.60 -20.25 20.10
N ALA A 133 -16.28 -21.39 20.24
CA ALA A 133 -15.94 -22.63 19.53
C ALA A 133 -16.06 -22.48 18.01
N ASP A 134 -16.95 -21.60 17.54
CA ASP A 134 -17.18 -21.38 16.11
C ASP A 134 -16.32 -20.24 15.53
N PHE A 135 -15.45 -19.61 16.32
CA PHE A 135 -14.66 -18.46 15.88
C PHE A 135 -13.78 -18.79 14.67
N LYS A 136 -13.06 -19.92 14.73
CA LYS A 136 -12.18 -20.36 13.65
C LYS A 136 -12.94 -20.62 12.36
N SER A 137 -13.99 -21.42 12.39
CA SER A 137 -14.78 -21.76 11.19
C SER A 137 -15.45 -20.54 10.57
N ARG A 138 -16.02 -19.64 11.39
CA ARG A 138 -16.62 -18.39 10.91
C ARG A 138 -15.57 -17.45 10.30
N LEU A 139 -14.40 -17.32 10.93
CA LEU A 139 -13.33 -16.46 10.42
C LEU A 139 -12.76 -16.97 9.09
N LEU A 140 -12.48 -18.28 8.99
CA LEU A 140 -12.04 -18.89 7.73
C LEU A 140 -13.08 -18.70 6.61
N THR A 141 -14.37 -18.71 6.93
CA THR A 141 -15.43 -18.45 5.93
C THR A 141 -15.49 -16.98 5.51
N ALA A 142 -15.26 -16.06 6.46
CA ALA A 142 -15.35 -14.62 6.26
C ALA A 142 -14.13 -14.04 5.53
N VAL A 143 -12.93 -14.58 5.76
CA VAL A 143 -11.71 -14.08 5.12
C VAL A 143 -11.71 -14.42 3.63
N ARG A 144 -11.79 -13.37 2.82
CA ARG A 144 -11.67 -13.41 1.37
C ARG A 144 -10.61 -12.41 0.92
N PRO A 145 -9.77 -12.75 -0.07
CA PRO A 145 -8.87 -11.77 -0.65
C PRO A 145 -9.72 -10.64 -1.26
N PRO A 146 -9.35 -9.36 -1.04
CA PRO A 146 -9.99 -8.25 -1.75
C PRO A 146 -9.95 -8.50 -3.25
N HIS A 147 -10.99 -8.13 -3.98
CA HIS A 147 -11.06 -8.31 -5.43
C HIS A 147 -11.37 -6.97 -6.09
N HIS A 148 -10.43 -6.43 -6.86
CA HIS A 148 -10.61 -5.14 -7.58
C HIS A 148 -11.14 -5.30 -9.01
N TYR A 149 -11.83 -6.40 -9.27
CA TYR A 149 -12.63 -6.59 -10.47
C TYR A 149 -14.08 -6.83 -10.07
N ASN A 150 -15.00 -6.09 -10.69
CA ASN A 150 -16.42 -6.22 -10.44
C ASN A 150 -17.06 -7.08 -11.53
N ASP A 151 -17.38 -8.33 -11.19
CA ASP A 151 -17.92 -9.31 -12.14
C ASP A 151 -19.31 -8.93 -12.66
N TRP A 152 -20.12 -8.22 -11.85
CA TRP A 152 -21.42 -7.71 -12.30
C TRP A 152 -21.26 -6.59 -13.32
N VAL A 153 -20.26 -5.73 -13.14
CA VAL A 153 -19.91 -4.70 -14.12
C VAL A 153 -19.37 -5.34 -15.40
N ARG A 154 -18.51 -6.37 -15.30
CA ARG A 154 -18.05 -7.16 -16.44
C ARG A 154 -19.21 -7.79 -17.22
N ALA A 155 -20.16 -8.40 -16.50
CA ALA A 155 -21.35 -8.98 -17.11
C ALA A 155 -22.21 -7.91 -17.82
N ALA A 156 -22.49 -6.79 -17.16
CA ALA A 156 -23.26 -5.68 -17.72
C ALA A 156 -22.57 -5.03 -18.93
N GLY A 157 -21.24 -4.95 -18.91
CA GLY A 157 -20.40 -4.44 -19.99
C GLY A 157 -20.14 -5.44 -21.12
N LEU A 158 -20.78 -6.61 -21.10
CA LEU A 158 -20.58 -7.68 -22.08
C LEU A 158 -19.09 -8.03 -22.25
N TYR A 159 -18.38 -8.20 -21.13
CA TYR A 159 -16.94 -8.46 -21.08
C TYR A 159 -16.47 -9.48 -22.15
N PRO A 160 -17.13 -10.64 -22.39
CA PRO A 160 -16.71 -11.59 -23.43
C PRO A 160 -16.64 -11.04 -24.85
N LEU A 161 -17.25 -9.89 -25.14
CA LEU A 161 -17.20 -9.21 -26.43
C LEU A 161 -16.30 -7.97 -26.38
N THR A 162 -16.42 -7.18 -25.31
CA THR A 162 -15.72 -5.88 -25.21
C THR A 162 -14.23 -6.02 -24.93
N HIS A 163 -13.78 -7.12 -24.31
CA HIS A 163 -12.36 -7.33 -24.03
C HIS A 163 -11.51 -7.48 -25.31
N VAL A 164 -12.09 -7.90 -26.43
CA VAL A 164 -11.36 -8.04 -27.71
C VAL A 164 -10.78 -6.70 -28.18
N GLY A 165 -11.56 -5.62 -28.06
CA GLY A 165 -11.08 -4.28 -28.43
C GLY A 165 -9.97 -3.78 -27.51
N VAL A 166 -10.04 -4.12 -26.22
CA VAL A 166 -9.01 -3.78 -25.23
C VAL A 166 -7.73 -4.56 -25.49
N ALA A 167 -7.83 -5.87 -25.80
CA ALA A 167 -6.69 -6.70 -26.17
C ALA A 167 -5.97 -6.16 -27.42
N LEU A 168 -6.72 -5.75 -28.46
CA LEU A 168 -6.14 -5.11 -29.65
C LEU A 168 -5.45 -3.77 -29.32
N GLY A 169 -6.02 -2.98 -28.40
CA GLY A 169 -5.41 -1.75 -27.91
C GLY A 169 -4.10 -2.01 -27.16
N PHE A 170 -4.07 -3.07 -26.34
CA PHE A 170 -2.88 -3.51 -25.63
C PHE A 170 -1.79 -4.02 -26.59
N ASP A 171 -2.14 -4.83 -27.58
CA ASP A 171 -1.21 -5.26 -28.64
C ASP A 171 -0.63 -4.08 -29.41
N ARG A 172 -1.45 -3.07 -29.71
CA ARG A 172 -0.98 -1.84 -30.34
C ARG A 172 -0.02 -1.08 -29.44
N TRP A 173 -0.34 -0.94 -28.15
CA TRP A 173 0.55 -0.33 -27.18
C TRP A 173 1.88 -1.08 -27.09
N LYS A 174 1.87 -2.42 -27.07
CA LYS A 174 3.08 -3.25 -27.07
C LYS A 174 3.95 -2.95 -28.30
N ALA A 175 3.35 -2.94 -29.49
CA ALA A 175 4.07 -2.66 -30.73
C ALA A 175 4.70 -1.25 -30.77
N ASP A 176 4.06 -0.26 -30.14
CA ASP A 176 4.53 1.13 -30.14
C ASP A 176 5.59 1.39 -29.05
N ASN A 177 5.61 0.62 -27.95
CA ASN A 177 6.44 0.93 -26.77
C ASN A 177 7.54 -0.09 -26.47
N LEU A 178 7.32 -1.39 -26.74
CA LEU A 178 8.33 -2.41 -26.42
C LEU A 178 9.61 -2.33 -27.27
N PRO A 179 9.61 -1.87 -28.54
CA PRO A 179 10.86 -1.71 -29.30
C PRO A 179 11.88 -0.75 -28.67
N ALA A 180 11.46 0.12 -27.75
CA ALA A 180 12.40 1.01 -27.06
C ALA A 180 13.38 0.26 -26.15
N PHE A 181 13.02 -0.93 -25.67
CA PHE A 181 13.88 -1.77 -24.83
C PHE A 181 15.05 -2.41 -25.60
N ASP A 182 15.00 -2.42 -26.94
CA ASP A 182 16.10 -2.88 -27.80
C ASP A 182 17.14 -1.78 -28.08
N ILE A 183 16.86 -0.53 -27.67
CA ILE A 183 17.74 0.61 -27.87
C ILE A 183 18.79 0.65 -26.76
N ASP A 184 20.06 0.86 -27.12
CA ASP A 184 21.14 1.05 -26.15
C ASP A 184 20.87 2.30 -25.27
N PRO A 185 20.66 2.14 -23.96
CA PRO A 185 20.35 3.25 -23.06
C PRO A 185 21.47 4.30 -22.96
N LEU A 186 22.71 3.97 -23.39
CA LEU A 186 23.79 4.96 -23.50
C LEU A 186 23.41 6.15 -24.38
N GLY A 187 22.48 5.98 -25.32
CA GLY A 187 21.95 7.04 -26.17
C GLY A 187 21.13 8.11 -25.42
N TRP A 188 20.64 7.82 -24.20
CA TRP A 188 19.78 8.73 -23.45
C TRP A 188 20.49 9.49 -22.32
N ASN A 189 21.69 9.06 -21.92
CA ASN A 189 22.41 9.60 -20.77
C ASN A 189 22.61 11.12 -20.76
N GLY A 190 22.63 11.78 -21.93
CA GLY A 190 22.78 13.24 -22.05
C GLY A 190 21.48 14.05 -22.01
N SER A 191 20.33 13.39 -21.97
CA SER A 191 18.99 14.00 -22.04
C SER A 191 18.10 13.67 -20.83
N GLU A 192 18.66 13.02 -19.82
CA GLU A 192 17.91 12.53 -18.66
C GLU A 192 18.40 13.19 -17.37
N THR A 193 17.46 13.59 -16.53
CA THR A 193 17.71 13.96 -15.14
C THR A 193 17.66 12.70 -14.29
N ARG A 194 18.69 12.50 -13.46
CA ARG A 194 18.80 11.32 -12.60
C ARG A 194 18.35 11.63 -11.19
N TYR A 195 17.58 10.74 -10.59
CA TYR A 195 17.13 10.81 -9.21
C TYR A 195 17.46 9.53 -8.47
N THR A 196 18.04 9.61 -7.27
CA THR A 196 18.31 8.42 -6.46
C THR A 196 18.56 8.78 -4.99
N LEU A 197 18.72 7.75 -4.15
CA LEU A 197 19.14 7.92 -2.76
C LEU A 197 20.64 8.25 -2.69
N PRO A 198 21.05 9.21 -1.85
CA PRO A 198 22.42 9.74 -1.88
C PRO A 198 23.44 8.77 -1.28
N VAL A 199 22.98 7.79 -0.49
CA VAL A 199 23.82 6.89 0.29
C VAL A 199 24.25 5.69 -0.56
N SER A 200 25.55 5.40 -0.63
CA SER A 200 26.04 4.09 -1.02
C SER A 200 25.92 3.14 0.17
N SER A 201 25.24 2.00 -0.02
CA SER A 201 25.09 1.03 1.05
C SER A 201 26.38 0.23 1.23
N ASP A 202 26.80 0.06 2.49
CA ASP A 202 27.88 -0.84 2.88
C ASP A 202 27.39 -2.27 3.14
N LEU A 203 26.09 -2.50 2.96
CA LEU A 203 25.43 -3.75 3.32
C LEU A 203 25.87 -4.87 2.38
N ARG A 204 26.38 -5.94 2.98
CA ARG A 204 26.86 -7.11 2.24
C ARG A 204 25.75 -8.15 2.13
N LEU A 205 25.78 -8.96 1.07
CA LEU A 205 24.74 -9.98 0.83
C LEU A 205 24.54 -10.94 2.01
N HIS A 206 25.60 -11.38 2.68
CA HIS A 206 25.48 -12.24 3.88
C HIS A 206 24.76 -11.56 5.06
N ASP A 207 24.88 -10.24 5.21
CA ASP A 207 24.15 -9.49 6.24
C ASP A 207 22.67 -9.40 5.87
N VAL A 208 22.36 -9.19 4.59
CA VAL A 208 20.98 -9.19 4.07
C VAL A 208 20.31 -10.54 4.31
N ALA A 209 20.98 -11.64 3.93
CA ALA A 209 20.51 -12.99 4.17
C ALA A 209 20.21 -13.23 5.66
N ALA A 210 21.14 -12.83 6.54
CA ALA A 210 20.94 -12.94 7.98
C ALA A 210 19.74 -12.12 8.48
N PHE A 211 19.53 -10.91 7.96
CA PHE A 211 18.35 -10.11 8.31
C PHE A 211 17.04 -10.76 7.84
N ILE A 212 17.02 -11.32 6.63
CA ILE A 212 15.86 -12.05 6.08
C ILE A 212 15.59 -13.33 6.89
N ASP A 213 16.62 -14.06 7.29
CA ASP A 213 16.51 -15.28 8.08
C ASP A 213 16.05 -15.03 9.51
N LEU A 214 16.65 -14.06 10.20
CA LEU A 214 16.28 -13.72 11.57
C LEU A 214 14.85 -13.14 11.66
N SER A 215 14.45 -12.30 10.69
CA SER A 215 13.11 -11.69 10.67
C SER A 215 12.00 -12.67 10.28
N ALA A 216 12.34 -13.84 9.74
CA ALA A 216 11.40 -14.88 9.34
C ALA A 216 11.19 -15.98 10.39
N GLN A 217 11.69 -15.81 11.62
CA GLN A 217 11.50 -16.80 12.69
C GLN A 217 10.09 -16.70 13.30
N ASN A 218 9.09 -17.09 12.52
CA ASN A 218 7.68 -17.12 12.88
C ASN A 218 6.96 -18.28 12.17
N SER A 219 5.70 -18.56 12.51
CA SER A 219 4.99 -19.77 12.05
C SER A 219 4.78 -19.81 10.52
N PHE A 220 4.88 -18.66 9.85
CA PHE A 220 4.68 -18.53 8.41
C PHE A 220 5.97 -18.25 7.62
N SER A 221 7.12 -18.21 8.29
CA SER A 221 8.40 -17.82 7.69
C SER A 221 8.36 -16.44 6.99
N ILE A 222 7.50 -15.52 7.46
CA ILE A 222 7.34 -14.19 6.87
C ILE A 222 8.51 -13.30 7.31
N PRO A 223 9.36 -12.77 6.42
CA PRO A 223 10.42 -11.83 6.82
C PRO A 223 9.81 -10.49 7.28
N ASP A 224 9.64 -10.31 8.59
CA ASP A 224 9.08 -9.09 9.20
C ASP A 224 10.17 -8.01 9.40
N ILE A 225 10.69 -7.47 8.29
CA ILE A 225 11.78 -6.47 8.29
C ILE A 225 11.22 -5.06 8.48
N SER A 226 11.73 -4.30 9.46
CA SER A 226 11.22 -2.96 9.78
C SER A 226 12.31 -2.00 10.27
N GLY A 227 11.93 -0.72 10.42
CA GLY A 227 12.78 0.30 11.02
C GLY A 227 14.10 0.51 10.27
N SER A 228 15.19 0.66 11.02
CA SER A 228 16.51 0.94 10.43
C SER A 228 17.02 -0.19 9.53
N VAL A 229 16.64 -1.44 9.80
CA VAL A 229 17.03 -2.58 8.95
C VAL A 229 16.35 -2.46 7.59
N LEU A 230 15.04 -2.17 7.55
CA LEU A 230 14.32 -1.91 6.30
C LEU A 230 14.96 -0.76 5.51
N MET A 231 15.30 0.34 6.18
CA MET A 231 15.93 1.49 5.52
C MET A 231 17.30 1.15 4.90
N ARG A 232 18.13 0.35 5.59
CA ARG A 232 19.41 -0.11 5.03
C ARG A 232 19.23 -1.00 3.79
N LEU A 233 18.19 -1.85 3.78
CA LEU A 233 17.84 -2.64 2.59
C LEU A 233 17.34 -1.73 1.47
N VAL A 234 16.46 -0.78 1.78
CA VAL A 234 15.96 0.22 0.83
C VAL A 234 17.11 0.97 0.15
N GLU A 235 18.11 1.41 0.91
CA GLU A 235 19.31 2.09 0.39
C GLU A 235 20.20 1.18 -0.47
N ALA A 236 20.31 -0.10 -0.11
CA ALA A 236 21.12 -1.09 -0.82
C ALA A 236 20.54 -1.44 -2.19
N TYR A 237 19.22 -1.56 -2.30
CA TYR A 237 18.52 -1.98 -3.52
C TYR A 237 17.87 -0.82 -4.28
N ALA A 238 18.11 0.43 -3.87
CA ALA A 238 17.53 1.61 -4.50
C ALA A 238 17.93 1.72 -5.98
N PRO A 239 16.97 1.95 -6.89
CA PRO A 239 17.27 2.25 -8.27
C PRO A 239 17.78 3.69 -8.45
N VAL A 240 18.28 3.98 -9.64
CA VAL A 240 18.41 5.34 -10.18
C VAL A 240 17.26 5.56 -11.16
N PHE A 241 16.39 6.52 -10.91
CA PHE A 241 15.36 6.93 -11.87
C PHE A 241 15.97 7.95 -12.83
N ALA A 242 16.16 7.59 -14.10
CA ALA A 242 16.67 8.47 -15.14
C ALA A 242 15.48 8.90 -16.02
N VAL A 243 15.00 10.13 -15.80
CA VAL A 243 13.79 10.65 -16.45
C VAL A 243 14.20 11.58 -17.57
N GLN A 244 13.65 11.36 -18.77
CA GLN A 244 13.75 12.36 -19.82
C GLN A 244 12.81 13.52 -19.48
N GLU A 245 13.39 14.68 -19.17
CA GLU A 245 12.63 15.88 -18.82
C GLU A 245 12.57 16.84 -20.00
N THR A 246 11.37 16.99 -20.58
CA THR A 246 11.10 17.97 -21.64
C THR A 246 10.19 19.10 -21.16
N THR A 247 9.39 18.84 -20.12
CA THR A 247 8.47 19.79 -19.49
C THR A 247 8.45 19.62 -17.98
N ASP A 248 7.86 20.57 -17.27
CA ASP A 248 7.68 20.49 -15.81
C ASP A 248 6.86 19.26 -15.37
N ALA A 249 6.09 18.64 -16.28
CA ALA A 249 5.33 17.40 -16.01
C ALA A 249 6.23 16.18 -15.73
N ASP A 250 7.50 16.24 -16.13
CA ASP A 250 8.46 15.14 -16.00
C ASP A 250 9.25 15.16 -14.68
N GLU A 251 9.09 16.20 -13.87
CA GLU A 251 9.88 16.36 -12.64
C GLU A 251 9.31 15.48 -11.50
N ILE A 252 10.15 14.61 -10.93
CA ILE A 252 9.76 13.83 -9.75
C ILE A 252 9.56 14.78 -8.56
N GLY A 253 8.39 14.70 -7.92
CA GLY A 253 8.04 15.60 -6.81
C GLY A 253 7.20 14.94 -5.73
N ARG A 254 7.07 15.62 -4.59
CA ARG A 254 6.24 15.15 -3.48
C ARG A 254 4.77 15.52 -3.70
N PRO A 255 3.83 14.54 -3.69
CA PRO A 255 2.42 14.86 -3.71
C PRO A 255 1.96 15.66 -2.49
N TYR A 256 1.12 16.67 -2.72
CA TYR A 256 0.43 17.43 -1.69
C TYR A 256 -1.00 17.80 -2.12
N LEU A 257 -1.85 18.07 -1.12
CA LEU A 257 -3.25 18.46 -1.33
C LEU A 257 -3.39 19.97 -1.12
N SER A 258 -3.91 20.68 -2.13
CA SER A 258 -4.19 22.12 -2.08
C SER A 258 -5.56 22.46 -1.48
N GLY A 259 -6.48 21.50 -1.41
CA GLY A 259 -7.83 21.67 -0.86
C GLY A 259 -8.66 20.38 -0.89
N GLU A 260 -9.86 20.41 -0.31
CA GLU A 260 -10.80 19.29 -0.33
C GLU A 260 -11.36 19.05 -1.73
N GLY A 261 -11.32 17.79 -2.21
CA GLY A 261 -11.78 17.42 -3.56
C GLY A 261 -10.95 17.94 -4.75
N ALA A 262 -9.89 18.72 -4.52
CA ALA A 262 -8.97 19.15 -5.57
C ALA A 262 -8.03 18.01 -5.99
N ALA A 263 -7.67 17.98 -7.27
CA ALA A 263 -6.59 17.12 -7.75
C ALA A 263 -5.30 17.42 -6.98
N PRO A 264 -4.52 16.39 -6.61
CA PRO A 264 -3.23 16.59 -5.96
C PRO A 264 -2.25 17.27 -6.90
N HIS A 265 -1.32 18.00 -6.31
CA HIS A 265 -0.17 18.57 -7.00
C HIS A 265 1.10 17.88 -6.53
N THR A 266 2.20 18.04 -7.26
CA THR A 266 3.54 17.62 -6.84
C THR A 266 4.43 18.84 -6.60
N ASP A 267 5.27 18.77 -5.57
CA ASP A 267 6.32 19.76 -5.32
C ASP A 267 7.67 19.20 -5.81
N PRO A 268 8.18 19.66 -6.97
CA PRO A 268 9.45 19.16 -7.52
C PRO A 268 10.67 19.63 -6.72
N LYS A 269 10.50 20.60 -5.80
CA LYS A 269 11.59 21.08 -4.93
C LYS A 269 11.85 20.14 -3.74
N ASP A 270 10.93 19.22 -3.47
CA ASP A 270 11.05 18.16 -2.46
C ASP A 270 10.85 16.79 -3.15
N PRO A 271 11.82 16.34 -3.98
CA PRO A 271 11.68 15.09 -4.71
C PRO A 271 11.78 13.91 -3.72
N VAL A 272 10.79 13.02 -3.77
CA VAL A 272 10.58 11.97 -2.77
C VAL A 272 10.39 10.62 -3.44
N VAL A 273 10.96 9.58 -2.82
CA VAL A 273 10.58 8.19 -3.06
C VAL A 273 9.84 7.63 -1.85
N TYR A 274 8.68 7.05 -2.12
CA TYR A 274 7.89 6.33 -1.12
C TYR A 274 8.30 4.87 -1.13
N VAL A 275 8.54 4.30 0.04
CA VAL A 275 9.02 2.93 0.17
C VAL A 275 8.16 2.12 1.12
N ARG A 276 8.06 0.83 0.85
CA ARG A 276 7.47 -0.15 1.77
C ARG A 276 8.11 -1.51 1.62
N LEU A 277 7.89 -2.33 2.64
CA LEU A 277 8.04 -3.78 2.54
C LEU A 277 6.71 -4.40 2.08
N SER A 278 6.79 -5.33 1.15
CA SER A 278 5.71 -6.25 0.81
C SER A 278 6.26 -7.67 0.71
N HIS A 279 5.43 -8.63 0.34
CA HIS A 279 5.79 -10.04 0.27
C HIS A 279 5.07 -10.74 -0.87
N THR A 280 5.74 -11.75 -1.40
CA THR A 280 5.17 -12.73 -2.34
C THR A 280 5.45 -14.14 -1.82
N ARG A 281 4.73 -15.12 -2.35
CA ARG A 281 4.92 -16.54 -2.15
C ARG A 281 5.42 -17.11 -3.48
N MET A 282 6.57 -17.76 -3.45
CA MET A 282 7.11 -18.43 -4.62
C MET A 282 7.87 -19.69 -4.23
N ASP A 283 7.63 -20.80 -4.93
CA ASP A 283 8.26 -22.11 -4.67
C ASP A 283 8.14 -22.55 -3.20
N GLY A 284 7.01 -22.25 -2.56
CA GLY A 284 6.75 -22.58 -1.15
C GLY A 284 7.45 -21.67 -0.13
N GLU A 285 8.19 -20.65 -0.56
CA GLU A 285 8.85 -19.67 0.30
C GLU A 285 8.10 -18.34 0.33
N VAL A 286 8.14 -17.64 1.47
CA VAL A 286 7.74 -16.23 1.57
C VAL A 286 8.96 -15.35 1.31
N LEU A 287 8.85 -14.49 0.30
CA LEU A 287 9.95 -13.66 -0.19
C LEU A 287 9.66 -12.17 0.05
N PRO A 288 10.61 -11.40 0.59
CA PRO A 288 10.41 -9.98 0.81
C PRO A 288 10.52 -9.20 -0.51
N GLN A 289 9.69 -8.17 -0.63
CA GLN A 289 9.66 -7.25 -1.76
C GLN A 289 9.89 -5.82 -1.27
N LEU A 290 10.88 -5.15 -1.83
CA LEU A 290 11.12 -3.72 -1.61
C LEU A 290 10.43 -2.94 -2.73
N VAL A 291 9.46 -2.11 -2.36
CA VAL A 291 8.66 -1.33 -3.32
C VAL A 291 9.10 0.13 -3.24
N TYR A 292 9.31 0.75 -4.39
CA TYR A 292 9.70 2.14 -4.56
C TYR A 292 8.68 2.84 -5.47
N THR A 293 8.06 3.90 -4.98
CA THR A 293 7.08 4.68 -5.75
C THR A 293 7.53 6.13 -5.85
N VAL A 294 7.58 6.64 -7.08
CA VAL A 294 7.82 8.07 -7.39
C VAL A 294 6.60 8.66 -8.10
N TRP A 295 6.42 9.97 -7.99
CA TRP A 295 5.25 10.68 -8.50
C TRP A 295 5.64 11.86 -9.38
N PHE A 296 4.85 12.07 -10.42
CA PHE A 296 4.95 13.12 -11.42
C PHE A 296 3.70 14.01 -11.38
N PRO A 297 3.79 15.31 -11.71
CA PRO A 297 2.66 16.23 -11.64
C PRO A 297 1.43 15.82 -12.46
N GLU A 298 1.61 15.25 -13.65
CA GLU A 298 0.55 14.85 -14.57
C GLU A 298 1.09 13.96 -15.70
N ARG A 299 0.22 13.23 -16.40
CA ARG A 299 0.49 12.76 -17.76
C ARG A 299 -0.12 13.77 -18.73
N PRO A 300 0.65 14.62 -19.41
CA PRO A 300 0.09 15.62 -20.33
C PRO A 300 -0.75 14.97 -21.43
N THR A 301 -1.79 15.68 -21.89
CA THR A 301 -2.62 15.22 -23.00
C THR A 301 -1.94 15.50 -24.34
N GLU A 302 -1.71 14.46 -25.14
CA GLU A 302 -1.15 14.56 -26.49
C GLU A 302 -2.26 14.79 -27.55
N GLY A 303 -3.03 15.86 -27.37
CA GLY A 303 -4.12 16.26 -28.27
C GLY A 303 -5.53 15.95 -27.74
N ALA A 304 -6.54 16.35 -28.52
CA ALA A 304 -7.94 16.42 -28.06
C ALA A 304 -8.63 15.06 -27.82
N PHE A 305 -8.04 13.96 -28.29
CA PHE A 305 -8.59 12.60 -28.17
C PHE A 305 -7.74 11.69 -27.28
N ASP A 306 -6.72 12.24 -26.60
CA ASP A 306 -5.92 11.49 -25.66
C ASP A 306 -6.74 11.18 -24.40
N ILE A 307 -7.11 9.92 -24.24
CA ILE A 307 -7.94 9.45 -23.12
C ILE A 307 -7.14 9.11 -21.86
N LEU A 308 -5.82 9.09 -21.95
CA LEU A 308 -4.90 8.62 -20.91
C LEU A 308 -4.33 9.77 -20.06
N GLY A 309 -4.40 11.01 -20.56
CA GLY A 309 -3.84 12.19 -19.87
C GLY A 309 -4.65 12.66 -18.67
N GLY A 310 -3.97 13.28 -17.69
CA GLY A 310 -4.59 13.87 -16.51
C GLY A 310 -3.61 14.13 -15.36
N ALA A 311 -4.12 14.73 -14.28
CA ALA A 311 -3.33 15.10 -13.11
C ALA A 311 -2.81 13.89 -12.34
N LEU A 312 -1.61 14.04 -11.78
CA LEU A 312 -0.80 13.05 -11.08
C LEU A 312 -0.53 11.79 -11.92
N ASP A 313 0.73 11.43 -12.03
CA ASP A 313 1.16 10.13 -12.52
C ASP A 313 2.19 9.54 -11.56
N GLY A 314 2.44 8.25 -11.65
CA GLY A 314 3.41 7.62 -10.78
C GLY A 314 3.92 6.31 -11.33
N LEU A 315 5.16 6.00 -10.96
CA LEU A 315 5.83 4.76 -11.34
C LEU A 315 6.16 3.98 -10.07
N VAL A 316 5.78 2.71 -10.08
CA VAL A 316 6.17 1.73 -9.06
C VAL A 316 7.28 0.87 -9.63
N TRP A 317 8.35 0.71 -8.84
CA TRP A 317 9.43 -0.23 -9.07
C TRP A 317 9.52 -1.17 -7.88
N ARG A 318 9.57 -2.47 -8.13
CA ARG A 318 9.63 -3.48 -7.06
C ARG A 318 10.79 -4.43 -7.28
N VAL A 319 11.48 -4.72 -6.18
CA VAL A 319 12.59 -5.67 -6.09
C VAL A 319 12.17 -6.85 -5.24
N THR A 320 12.05 -8.04 -5.83
CA THR A 320 11.80 -9.28 -5.06
C THR A 320 13.13 -9.97 -4.76
N LEU A 321 13.40 -10.21 -3.48
CA LEU A 321 14.65 -10.84 -3.02
C LEU A 321 14.42 -12.32 -2.70
N ASP A 322 15.40 -13.18 -2.98
CA ASP A 322 15.43 -14.51 -2.39
C ASP A 322 15.81 -14.47 -0.91
N ARG A 323 15.78 -15.65 -0.28
CA ARG A 323 16.20 -15.84 1.13
C ARG A 323 17.67 -15.47 1.39
N GLN A 324 18.50 -15.42 0.34
CA GLN A 324 19.90 -15.00 0.42
C GLN A 324 20.09 -13.49 0.13
N GLY A 325 19.00 -12.74 -0.05
CA GLY A 325 19.03 -11.33 -0.36
C GLY A 325 19.37 -11.00 -1.80
N ARG A 326 19.45 -11.97 -2.71
CA ARG A 326 19.73 -11.70 -4.13
C ARG A 326 18.44 -11.29 -4.84
N PRO A 327 18.46 -10.26 -5.71
CA PRO A 327 17.32 -9.94 -6.56
C PRO A 327 16.99 -11.11 -7.49
N LEU A 328 15.76 -11.61 -7.38
CA LEU A 328 15.22 -12.70 -8.18
C LEU A 328 14.53 -12.16 -9.43
N ILE A 329 13.68 -11.17 -9.24
CA ILE A 329 12.90 -10.52 -10.27
C ILE A 329 12.63 -9.09 -9.86
N TYR A 330 12.66 -8.21 -10.85
CA TYR A 330 12.15 -6.86 -10.72
C TYR A 330 10.87 -6.74 -11.52
N ASP A 331 9.99 -5.84 -11.11
CA ASP A 331 8.81 -5.49 -11.88
C ASP A 331 8.45 -4.02 -11.73
N SER A 332 7.76 -3.49 -12.73
CA SER A 332 7.32 -2.11 -12.76
C SER A 332 5.91 -1.98 -13.30
N PHE A 333 5.15 -1.04 -12.77
CA PHE A 333 3.83 -0.68 -13.24
C PHE A 333 3.56 0.78 -12.86
N HIS A 334 2.63 1.43 -13.56
CA HIS A 334 2.20 2.77 -13.17
C HIS A 334 1.33 2.69 -11.91
N SER A 335 1.32 3.75 -11.09
CA SER A 335 0.51 3.83 -9.86
C SER A 335 -1.00 3.75 -10.10
N CYS A 336 -1.48 3.76 -11.36
CA CYS A 336 -2.88 3.43 -11.70
C CYS A 336 -3.16 1.93 -11.85
N GLY A 337 -2.11 1.10 -11.92
CA GLY A 337 -2.13 -0.34 -12.18
C GLY A 337 -1.76 -0.73 -13.62
N CYS A 338 -1.56 0.22 -14.53
CA CYS A 338 -1.31 -0.08 -15.94
C CYS A 338 0.15 -0.45 -16.22
N TYR A 339 0.39 -1.08 -17.38
CA TYR A 339 1.73 -1.34 -17.95
C TYR A 339 2.64 -2.17 -17.04
N HIS A 340 2.12 -3.30 -16.53
CA HIS A 340 2.90 -4.17 -15.64
C HIS A 340 3.94 -4.98 -16.43
N LEU A 341 5.21 -4.66 -16.22
CA LEU A 341 6.37 -5.27 -16.86
C LEU A 341 7.22 -6.02 -15.84
N PHE A 342 7.81 -7.15 -16.27
CA PHE A 342 8.62 -8.04 -15.45
C PHE A 342 10.02 -8.19 -16.02
N PHE A 343 11.03 -8.23 -15.15
CA PHE A 343 12.45 -8.29 -15.50
C PHE A 343 13.14 -9.36 -14.65
N PRO A 344 13.12 -10.63 -15.08
CA PRO A 344 13.77 -11.72 -14.35
C PRO A 344 15.28 -11.55 -14.39
N THR A 345 15.96 -11.88 -13.29
CA THR A 345 17.43 -12.00 -13.28
C THR A 345 17.84 -13.37 -13.82
N ALA A 346 19.15 -13.63 -13.92
CA ALA A 346 19.65 -14.94 -14.31
C ALA A 346 19.27 -16.09 -13.33
N LEU A 347 18.70 -15.76 -12.15
CA LEU A 347 18.24 -16.72 -11.14
C LEU A 347 16.84 -17.28 -11.42
N ILE A 348 16.11 -16.69 -12.37
CA ILE A 348 14.74 -17.07 -12.70
C ILE A 348 14.56 -17.10 -14.21
N LYS A 349 13.75 -18.03 -14.71
CA LYS A 349 13.33 -18.13 -16.10
C LYS A 349 11.84 -17.89 -16.21
N ARG A 350 11.46 -17.08 -17.19
CA ARG A 350 10.08 -16.92 -17.63
C ARG A 350 9.66 -18.18 -18.40
N VAL A 351 8.55 -18.79 -18.00
CA VAL A 351 7.98 -19.99 -18.63
C VAL A 351 6.71 -19.63 -19.40
N PRO A 352 6.28 -20.45 -20.38
CA PRO A 352 5.00 -20.23 -21.06
C PRO A 352 3.80 -20.36 -20.11
N VAL A 353 2.83 -19.46 -20.24
CA VAL A 353 1.54 -19.48 -19.54
C VAL A 353 0.39 -19.36 -20.53
N ALA A 354 -0.84 -19.65 -20.10
CA ALA A 354 -1.99 -19.68 -21.01
C ALA A 354 -2.30 -18.30 -21.64
N GLU A 355 -2.02 -17.23 -20.90
CA GLU A 355 -2.16 -15.84 -21.33
C GLU A 355 -1.26 -15.49 -22.53
N ASP A 356 -0.20 -16.27 -22.80
CA ASP A 356 0.69 -16.04 -23.94
C ASP A 356 0.02 -16.33 -25.29
N ASP A 357 -0.96 -17.22 -25.27
CA ASP A 357 -1.62 -17.78 -26.46
C ASP A 357 -3.12 -17.38 -26.54
N ASP A 358 -3.58 -16.48 -25.66
CA ASP A 358 -4.95 -15.95 -25.70
C ASP A 358 -5.02 -14.41 -25.60
N LEU A 359 -6.24 -13.86 -25.37
CA LEU A 359 -6.47 -12.40 -25.38
C LEU A 359 -6.18 -11.71 -24.03
N ARG A 360 -5.90 -12.48 -22.96
CA ARG A 360 -5.56 -11.94 -21.65
C ARG A 360 -4.18 -11.33 -21.67
N GLU A 361 -3.95 -10.34 -20.81
CA GLU A 361 -2.66 -9.67 -20.75
C GLU A 361 -1.61 -10.60 -20.15
N GLU A 362 -0.61 -10.95 -20.95
CA GLU A 362 0.46 -11.82 -20.54
C GLU A 362 1.40 -11.15 -19.51
N PRO A 363 2.16 -11.92 -18.71
CA PRO A 363 3.28 -11.41 -17.91
C PRO A 363 4.43 -10.94 -18.81
N LEU A 364 4.33 -9.69 -19.28
CA LEU A 364 5.27 -9.13 -20.24
C LEU A 364 6.69 -9.05 -19.70
N THR A 365 7.64 -9.60 -20.46
CA THR A 365 9.07 -9.56 -20.15
C THR A 365 9.82 -8.95 -21.35
N PRO A 366 9.90 -7.60 -21.42
CA PRO A 366 10.48 -6.94 -22.59
C PRO A 366 12.00 -7.09 -22.67
N MET A 367 12.67 -7.25 -21.53
CA MET A 367 14.10 -7.58 -21.46
C MET A 367 14.41 -8.33 -20.15
N PRO A 368 15.50 -9.11 -20.06
CA PRO A 368 16.01 -9.58 -18.78
C PRO A 368 16.56 -8.41 -17.94
N ALA A 369 16.58 -8.57 -16.62
CA ALA A 369 17.22 -7.59 -15.76
C ALA A 369 18.74 -7.55 -16.01
N PRO A 370 19.37 -6.37 -16.01
CA PRO A 370 20.81 -6.27 -16.20
C PRO A 370 21.57 -6.88 -15.02
N GLN A 371 22.73 -7.48 -15.29
CA GLN A 371 23.57 -8.05 -14.24
C GLN A 371 24.37 -6.94 -13.53
N LEU A 372 24.05 -6.72 -12.25
CA LEU A 372 24.77 -5.75 -11.41
C LEU A 372 26.14 -6.26 -10.99
N ARG A 373 27.18 -5.43 -11.15
CA ARG A 373 28.47 -5.62 -10.48
C ARG A 373 28.43 -5.06 -9.06
N PRO A 374 29.35 -5.47 -8.17
CA PRO A 374 29.44 -4.89 -6.83
C PRO A 374 29.55 -3.36 -6.88
N GLY A 375 28.64 -2.67 -6.18
CA GLY A 375 28.58 -1.21 -6.14
C GLY A 375 27.78 -0.56 -7.26
N GLU A 376 27.26 -1.32 -8.23
CA GLU A 376 26.37 -0.79 -9.27
C GLU A 376 24.91 -0.75 -8.80
N ARG A 377 24.15 0.19 -9.38
CA ARG A 377 22.68 0.28 -9.25
C ARG A 377 22.01 0.06 -10.59
N THR A 378 20.80 -0.48 -10.55
CA THR A 378 19.90 -0.51 -11.71
C THR A 378 19.44 0.91 -12.02
N VAL A 379 19.51 1.29 -13.29
CA VAL A 379 18.98 2.55 -13.81
C VAL A 379 17.68 2.26 -14.53
N LEU A 380 16.62 3.00 -14.19
CA LEU A 380 15.30 2.95 -14.82
C LEU A 380 15.21 4.12 -15.79
N HIS A 381 15.17 3.85 -17.09
CA HIS A 381 15.04 4.92 -18.09
C HIS A 381 13.57 5.18 -18.38
N ILE A 382 13.14 6.42 -18.14
CA ILE A 382 11.73 6.81 -18.12
C ILE A 382 11.49 7.86 -19.19
N ALA A 383 10.51 7.61 -20.06
CA ALA A 383 10.14 8.51 -21.14
C ALA A 383 9.42 9.76 -20.62
N SER A 384 9.64 10.89 -21.29
CA SER A 384 8.93 12.14 -21.03
C SER A 384 7.43 12.01 -21.35
N GLY A 385 6.59 12.71 -20.58
CA GLY A 385 5.16 12.88 -20.75
C GLY A 385 4.35 11.65 -20.34
N SER A 386 4.69 10.49 -20.90
CA SER A 386 4.03 9.21 -20.61
C SER A 386 4.50 8.55 -19.33
N HIS A 387 5.72 8.87 -18.88
CA HIS A 387 6.46 8.21 -17.80
C HIS A 387 6.63 6.70 -17.97
N TYR A 388 6.52 6.18 -19.19
CA TYR A 388 6.77 4.77 -19.46
C TYR A 388 8.22 4.41 -19.19
N LEU A 389 8.42 3.30 -18.50
CA LEU A 389 9.71 2.62 -18.47
C LEU A 389 10.02 2.12 -19.88
N ARG A 390 11.18 2.53 -20.40
CA ARG A 390 11.60 2.22 -21.79
C ARG A 390 12.90 1.44 -21.88
N GLY A 391 13.58 1.23 -20.75
CA GLY A 391 14.82 0.46 -20.72
C GLY A 391 15.44 0.38 -19.33
N LEU A 392 16.34 -0.57 -19.16
CA LEU A 392 17.14 -0.77 -17.95
C LEU A 392 18.62 -0.74 -18.28
N SER A 393 19.43 -0.13 -17.42
CA SER A 393 20.89 -0.23 -17.48
C SER A 393 21.50 -0.32 -16.08
N THR A 394 22.83 -0.25 -15.98
CA THR A 394 23.52 -0.19 -14.70
C THR A 394 24.43 1.03 -14.63
N THR A 395 24.65 1.53 -13.43
CA THR A 395 25.65 2.58 -13.19
C THR A 395 26.41 2.32 -11.89
N ALA A 396 27.72 2.56 -11.92
CA ALA A 396 28.57 2.56 -10.73
C ALA A 396 28.65 3.94 -10.05
N THR A 397 28.05 4.98 -10.65
CA THR A 397 28.12 6.36 -10.17
C THR A 397 26.80 7.08 -10.40
N TRP A 398 26.44 7.91 -9.42
CA TRP A 398 25.23 8.74 -9.41
C TRP A 398 25.48 10.03 -8.65
N ALA A 399 26.73 10.51 -8.65
CA ALA A 399 27.13 11.73 -7.95
C ALA A 399 26.46 12.99 -8.54
N ASP A 400 26.01 12.91 -9.79
CA ASP A 400 25.28 13.93 -10.54
C ASP A 400 23.76 13.86 -10.32
N ALA A 401 23.26 12.84 -9.62
CA ALA A 401 21.83 12.65 -9.43
C ALA A 401 21.23 13.60 -8.37
N THR A 402 20.03 14.08 -8.66
CA THR A 402 19.17 14.76 -7.70
C THR A 402 18.83 13.80 -6.56
N THR A 403 19.02 14.28 -5.33
CA THR A 403 18.80 13.47 -4.13
C THR A 403 17.31 13.32 -3.84
N LEU A 404 16.85 12.07 -3.78
CA LEU A 404 15.51 11.73 -3.31
C LEU A 404 15.49 11.60 -1.79
N ARG A 405 14.47 12.19 -1.17
CA ARG A 405 14.16 11.93 0.24
C ARG A 405 13.30 10.66 0.34
N VAL A 406 13.64 9.79 1.29
CA VAL A 406 12.88 8.55 1.55
C VAL A 406 11.69 8.85 2.48
N ILE A 407 10.53 8.30 2.15
CA ILE A 407 9.39 8.19 3.07
C ILE A 407 8.96 6.72 3.17
N ASP A 408 9.06 6.14 4.37
CA ASP A 408 8.44 4.86 4.67
C ASP A 408 6.92 5.05 4.83
N GLU A 409 6.13 4.34 4.00
CA GLU A 409 4.67 4.43 3.98
C GLU A 409 4.00 3.89 5.26
N HIS A 410 4.67 3.00 6.00
CA HIS A 410 4.14 2.41 7.24
C HIS A 410 4.71 3.05 8.50
N ALA A 411 5.66 3.99 8.38
CA ALA A 411 6.25 4.65 9.53
C ALA A 411 5.24 5.54 10.28
N ALA A 412 4.81 5.07 11.45
CA ALA A 412 3.99 5.86 12.37
C ALA A 412 4.79 7.03 12.97
N PRO A 413 4.15 8.18 13.26
CA PRO A 413 2.74 8.49 13.04
C PRO A 413 2.44 9.11 11.67
N ALA A 414 3.43 9.12 10.75
CA ALA A 414 3.35 9.87 9.51
C ALA A 414 2.52 9.17 8.43
N PHE A 415 2.72 7.85 8.27
CA PHE A 415 2.01 6.99 7.30
C PHE A 415 2.03 7.50 5.85
N GLY A 416 3.12 8.17 5.44
CA GLY A 416 3.31 8.69 4.09
C GLY A 416 2.07 9.39 3.50
N LEU A 417 1.63 8.90 2.33
CA LEU A 417 0.48 9.44 1.58
C LEU A 417 -0.88 9.07 2.19
N ARG A 418 -0.94 8.08 3.08
CA ARG A 418 -2.17 7.65 3.76
C ARG A 418 -2.60 8.65 4.84
N SER A 419 -1.71 9.55 5.27
CA SER A 419 -2.04 10.60 6.23
C SER A 419 -1.16 11.84 6.03
N LEU A 420 -1.38 12.62 4.98
CA LEU A 420 -0.64 13.86 4.71
C LEU A 420 -0.97 14.96 5.74
N ALA A 421 0.01 15.73 6.17
CA ALA A 421 -0.23 16.93 6.97
C ALA A 421 -0.72 18.07 6.07
N THR A 422 -1.87 18.67 6.40
CA THR A 422 -2.49 19.76 5.61
C THR A 422 -2.50 21.11 6.34
N GLY A 423 -1.65 21.25 7.37
CA GLY A 423 -1.55 22.44 8.22
C GLY A 423 -2.13 22.26 9.63
N GLY A 424 -1.44 22.82 10.63
CA GLY A 424 -1.76 22.62 12.04
C GLY A 424 -1.70 21.13 12.43
N GLN A 425 -2.71 20.64 13.15
CA GLN A 425 -2.86 19.23 13.50
C GLN A 425 -3.73 18.44 12.50
N LYS A 426 -4.21 19.06 11.42
CA LYS A 426 -5.08 18.39 10.45
C LYS A 426 -4.28 17.49 9.52
N ARG A 427 -4.84 16.33 9.25
CA ARG A 427 -4.28 15.34 8.33
C ARG A 427 -5.34 14.82 7.37
N ARG A 428 -4.92 14.37 6.20
CA ARG A 428 -5.80 13.81 5.18
C ARG A 428 -5.07 12.78 4.33
N SER A 429 -5.73 11.67 4.01
CA SER A 429 -5.22 10.70 3.04
C SER A 429 -5.22 11.30 1.63
N LEU A 430 -4.20 10.99 0.82
CA LEU A 430 -4.23 11.20 -0.62
C LEU A 430 -5.30 10.32 -1.29
N PHE A 431 -5.57 9.15 -0.70
CA PHE A 431 -6.47 8.13 -1.22
C PHE A 431 -7.87 8.26 -0.61
N SER A 432 -8.89 8.12 -1.45
CA SER A 432 -10.28 7.94 -1.04
C SER A 432 -10.50 6.53 -0.46
N PRO A 433 -11.63 6.25 0.21
CA PRO A 433 -11.89 4.95 0.84
C PRO A 433 -11.91 3.74 -0.11
N ASP A 434 -12.07 3.96 -1.41
CA ASP A 434 -11.97 2.93 -2.45
C ASP A 434 -10.54 2.72 -2.97
N GLY A 435 -9.56 3.41 -2.39
CA GLY A 435 -8.15 3.39 -2.77
C GLY A 435 -7.82 4.27 -3.96
N ILE A 436 -8.75 5.07 -4.48
CA ILE A 436 -8.51 5.94 -5.64
C ILE A 436 -8.12 7.35 -5.19
N VAL A 437 -7.11 7.93 -5.85
CA VAL A 437 -6.74 9.33 -5.65
C VAL A 437 -7.72 10.23 -6.40
N ALA A 438 -8.52 10.98 -5.66
CA ALA A 438 -9.52 11.89 -6.24
C ALA A 438 -8.85 12.98 -7.12
N GLY A 439 -9.46 13.28 -8.27
CA GLY A 439 -8.95 14.27 -9.22
C GLY A 439 -7.89 13.73 -10.19
N THR A 440 -7.59 12.43 -10.16
CA THR A 440 -6.64 11.78 -11.08
C THR A 440 -7.35 10.93 -12.14
N GLU A 441 -8.67 10.97 -12.20
CA GLU A 441 -9.45 10.14 -13.12
C GLU A 441 -9.13 10.45 -14.58
N ARG A 442 -9.05 9.40 -15.39
CA ARG A 442 -8.76 9.48 -16.82
C ARG A 442 -10.02 9.30 -17.65
N THR A 443 -10.05 9.85 -18.86
CA THR A 443 -11.22 9.74 -19.76
C THR A 443 -11.44 8.28 -20.20
N GLU A 444 -10.39 7.47 -20.22
CA GLU A 444 -10.49 6.03 -20.52
C GLU A 444 -11.47 5.28 -19.62
N ARG A 445 -11.80 5.80 -18.41
CA ARG A 445 -12.81 5.19 -17.53
C ARG A 445 -14.18 5.04 -18.18
N PHE A 446 -14.52 5.88 -19.16
CA PHE A 446 -15.80 5.79 -19.88
C PHE A 446 -15.80 4.73 -20.99
N ILE A 447 -14.63 4.20 -21.35
CA ILE A 447 -14.44 3.19 -22.39
C ILE A 447 -14.10 1.84 -21.78
N LEU A 448 -13.22 1.83 -20.77
CA LEU A 448 -12.66 0.63 -20.15
C LEU A 448 -13.47 0.13 -18.94
N TRP A 449 -14.56 0.80 -18.55
CA TRP A 449 -15.44 0.33 -17.47
C TRP A 449 -15.93 -1.12 -17.63
N PRO A 450 -16.16 -1.68 -18.85
CA PRO A 450 -16.57 -3.08 -19.00
C PRO A 450 -15.54 -4.09 -18.48
N MET A 451 -14.30 -3.67 -18.26
CA MET A 451 -13.24 -4.52 -17.70
C MET A 451 -13.42 -4.77 -16.20
N GLY A 452 -14.42 -4.14 -15.57
CA GLY A 452 -14.77 -4.33 -14.16
C GLY A 452 -13.84 -3.63 -13.18
N ILE A 453 -12.91 -2.81 -13.66
CA ILE A 453 -12.00 -2.02 -12.84
C ILE A 453 -12.70 -0.69 -12.52
N SER A 454 -12.69 -0.26 -11.25
CA SER A 454 -13.25 1.05 -10.86
C SER A 454 -12.33 2.18 -11.33
N SER A 455 -12.85 3.15 -12.08
CA SER A 455 -12.10 4.30 -12.62
C SER A 455 -10.71 3.96 -13.21
N PRO A 456 -10.64 3.20 -14.31
CA PRO A 456 -9.41 2.98 -15.08
C PRO A 456 -8.55 4.24 -15.24
N GLY A 457 -7.24 4.09 -15.04
CA GLY A 457 -6.27 5.18 -15.18
C GLY A 457 -6.10 6.09 -13.97
N ALA A 458 -7.03 6.08 -13.02
CA ALA A 458 -6.87 6.85 -11.79
C ALA A 458 -5.76 6.24 -10.91
N MET A 459 -5.01 7.10 -10.22
CA MET A 459 -3.93 6.68 -9.32
C MET A 459 -4.48 5.95 -8.09
N ARG A 460 -3.72 4.99 -7.57
CA ARG A 460 -4.22 4.03 -6.57
C ARG A 460 -3.35 3.90 -5.34
N GLN A 461 -4.00 3.49 -4.26
CA GLN A 461 -3.37 3.00 -3.05
C GLN A 461 -2.84 1.57 -3.25
N TRP A 462 -1.72 1.24 -2.60
CA TRP A 462 -1.25 -0.14 -2.52
C TRP A 462 -2.37 -1.09 -2.05
N GLY A 463 -2.35 -2.32 -2.54
CA GLY A 463 -3.44 -3.27 -2.29
C GLY A 463 -4.67 -3.06 -3.18
N THR A 464 -4.74 -2.00 -4.00
CA THR A 464 -5.91 -1.74 -4.88
C THR A 464 -5.65 -1.82 -6.38
N HIS A 465 -4.43 -2.19 -6.79
CA HIS A 465 -4.00 -2.21 -8.19
C HIS A 465 -4.46 -3.49 -8.91
N ALA A 466 -5.45 -3.34 -9.79
CA ALA A 466 -5.70 -4.28 -10.88
C ALA A 466 -4.68 -4.00 -12.00
N THR A 467 -3.89 -5.01 -12.39
CA THR A 467 -2.79 -4.84 -13.35
C THR A 467 -2.96 -5.57 -14.68
N ALA A 468 -4.19 -6.01 -14.96
CA ALA A 468 -4.60 -6.50 -16.27
C ALA A 468 -6.03 -6.03 -16.55
N PHE A 469 -6.27 -5.33 -17.65
CA PHE A 469 -7.61 -5.03 -18.12
C PHE A 469 -8.31 -6.26 -18.68
N VAL A 470 -7.58 -7.06 -19.46
CA VAL A 470 -8.07 -8.35 -19.98
C VAL A 470 -7.48 -9.48 -19.17
N GLY A 471 -8.36 -10.23 -18.49
CA GLY A 471 -7.97 -11.23 -17.49
C GLY A 471 -8.12 -10.68 -16.07
N THR A 472 -7.39 -11.28 -15.13
CA THR A 472 -7.40 -10.87 -13.71
C THR A 472 -5.98 -11.01 -13.19
N ARG A 473 -5.38 -9.89 -12.79
CA ARG A 473 -4.08 -9.84 -12.10
C ARG A 473 -4.07 -8.68 -11.09
N HIS A 474 -3.47 -8.88 -9.93
CA HIS A 474 -3.29 -7.84 -8.92
C HIS A 474 -1.80 -7.62 -8.66
N ALA A 475 -1.40 -6.37 -8.43
CA ALA A 475 0.00 -6.05 -8.18
C ALA A 475 0.54 -6.73 -6.91
N ASP A 476 -0.31 -6.86 -5.88
CA ASP A 476 -0.01 -7.48 -4.58
C ASP A 476 -0.52 -8.94 -4.49
N ASP A 477 -0.74 -9.61 -5.63
CA ASP A 477 -1.07 -11.03 -5.62
C ASP A 477 0.07 -11.82 -4.95
N PRO A 478 -0.20 -12.59 -3.87
CA PRO A 478 0.81 -13.41 -3.23
C PRO A 478 1.49 -14.37 -4.20
N TYR A 479 0.79 -14.88 -5.21
CA TYR A 479 1.30 -15.87 -6.17
C TYR A 479 1.63 -15.25 -7.54
N LEU A 480 1.84 -13.93 -7.60
CA LEU A 480 2.06 -13.17 -8.84
C LEU A 480 3.09 -13.79 -9.80
N PHE A 481 4.14 -14.41 -9.27
CA PHE A 481 5.22 -14.98 -10.08
C PHE A 481 5.08 -16.49 -10.33
N ASP A 482 4.27 -17.19 -9.55
CA ASP A 482 4.35 -18.65 -9.42
C ASP A 482 4.03 -19.40 -10.72
N GLU A 483 3.13 -18.86 -11.55
CA GLU A 483 2.75 -19.51 -12.81
C GLU A 483 3.74 -19.19 -13.94
N ALA A 484 4.24 -17.95 -13.99
CA ALA A 484 4.99 -17.44 -15.13
C ALA A 484 6.52 -17.48 -14.97
N PHE A 485 7.03 -17.74 -13.77
CA PHE A 485 8.45 -17.67 -13.47
C PHE A 485 8.90 -18.87 -12.62
N LYS A 486 10.05 -19.47 -12.98
CA LYS A 486 10.62 -20.65 -12.31
C LYS A 486 12.13 -20.48 -12.08
N ARG A 487 12.64 -20.93 -10.93
CA ARG A 487 14.06 -20.89 -10.57
C ARG A 487 14.92 -21.89 -11.36
#